data_AF-A0A2H3AZZ1-F1
#
_entry.id   AF-A0A2H3AZZ1-F1
#
_cell.length_a   1.000
_cell.length_b   1.000
_cell.length_c   1.000
_cell.angle_alpha   90.00
_cell.angle_beta   90.00
_cell.angle_gamma   90.00
#
_symmetry.space_group_name_H-M   'P 1'
#
loop_
_entity.id
_entity.type
_entity.pdbx_description
1 polymer ?
#
loop_
_entity_poly.entity_id
_entity_poly.type
_entity_poly.pdbx_seq_one_letter_code
_entity_poly.pdbx_strand_id
1 'polypeptide(L)'
;MASPTRTDKSQFHPCFSSFIPESLQPKRSSRIEELLLSNKPPLEFEKQHLLETATRGAQILDEFDEKIAATRQLLDFLVSERDQAASNISDAKSLLHPVRRLPDDVLRAVFRMCTKSADQAFNGILAFLLLPTIDIESVQPNQSPWTVSCVCQQWRTVAIHTGELW
;
A
#
# COMPACT_ATOMS: atom_id res chain seq x y z
N MET A 1 -8.86 -25.98 -46.56
CA MET A 1 -8.76 -25.59 -45.14
C MET A 1 -8.78 -24.08 -45.05
N ALA A 2 -9.29 -23.51 -43.95
CA ALA A 2 -9.33 -22.06 -43.76
C ALA A 2 -7.90 -21.53 -43.52
N SER A 3 -7.53 -20.44 -44.20
CA SER A 3 -6.28 -19.73 -43.97
C SER A 3 -6.15 -19.33 -42.49
N PRO A 4 -4.93 -19.29 -41.91
CA PRO A 4 -4.73 -18.85 -40.54
C PRO A 4 -5.36 -17.47 -40.36
N THR A 5 -6.28 -17.38 -39.42
CA THR A 5 -6.97 -16.11 -39.13
C THR A 5 -6.02 -15.24 -38.35
N ARG A 6 -5.74 -14.03 -38.85
CA ARG A 6 -4.90 -13.06 -38.16
C ARG A 6 -5.55 -12.66 -36.83
N THR A 7 -4.76 -12.64 -35.77
CA THR A 7 -5.23 -12.18 -34.45
C THR A 7 -5.56 -10.69 -34.50
N ASP A 8 -6.75 -10.31 -34.05
CA ASP A 8 -7.12 -8.91 -33.87
C ASP A 8 -6.47 -8.37 -32.58
N LYS A 9 -5.32 -7.71 -32.73
CA LYS A 9 -4.56 -7.14 -31.60
C LYS A 9 -5.17 -5.84 -31.06
N SER A 10 -6.15 -5.24 -31.74
CA SER A 10 -6.73 -3.96 -31.34
C SER A 10 -7.53 -4.02 -30.04
N GLN A 11 -7.98 -5.22 -29.67
CA GLN A 11 -8.75 -5.47 -28.45
C GLN A 11 -7.88 -5.46 -27.18
N PHE A 12 -6.55 -5.47 -27.33
CA PHE A 12 -5.61 -5.53 -26.23
C PHE A 12 -4.88 -4.20 -26.06
N HIS A 13 -4.42 -3.93 -24.83
CA HIS A 13 -3.60 -2.75 -24.58
C HIS A 13 -2.33 -2.77 -25.46
N PRO A 14 -1.91 -1.65 -26.08
CA PRO A 14 -0.80 -1.63 -27.02
C PRO A 14 0.52 -2.22 -26.51
N CYS A 15 0.76 -2.17 -25.19
CA CYS A 15 1.95 -2.76 -24.58
C CYS A 15 2.05 -4.28 -24.74
N PHE A 16 0.93 -4.98 -24.97
CA PHE A 16 0.91 -6.43 -25.18
C PHE A 16 1.01 -6.83 -26.66
N SER A 17 1.10 -5.87 -27.58
CA SER A 17 1.09 -6.12 -29.02
C SER A 17 2.17 -7.11 -29.50
N SER A 18 3.38 -7.04 -28.92
CA SER A 18 4.49 -7.97 -29.20
C SER A 18 4.32 -9.33 -28.52
N PHE A 19 3.56 -9.39 -27.44
CA PHE A 19 3.35 -10.61 -26.67
C PHE A 19 2.27 -11.52 -27.27
N ILE A 20 1.28 -10.91 -27.93
CA ILE A 20 0.15 -11.61 -28.54
C ILE A 20 0.55 -12.29 -29.86
N PRO A 21 0.24 -13.59 -30.05
CA PRO A 21 0.52 -14.30 -31.30
C PRO A 21 -0.14 -13.66 -32.52
N GLU A 22 0.52 -13.72 -33.68
CA GLU A 22 0.02 -13.12 -34.93
C GLU A 22 -1.15 -13.88 -35.56
N SER A 23 -1.25 -15.19 -35.32
CA SER A 23 -2.28 -16.04 -35.89
C SER A 23 -3.01 -16.84 -34.82
N LEU A 24 -4.31 -17.01 -35.05
CA LEU A 24 -5.16 -17.87 -34.24
C LEU A 24 -4.97 -19.34 -34.63
N GLN A 25 -5.06 -20.21 -33.62
CA GLN A 25 -5.09 -21.65 -33.88
C GLN A 25 -6.38 -22.01 -34.62
N PRO A 26 -6.29 -22.79 -35.71
CA PRO A 26 -7.45 -23.11 -36.53
C PRO A 26 -8.47 -23.94 -35.74
N LYS A 27 -9.75 -23.63 -35.93
CA LYS A 27 -10.83 -24.47 -35.40
C LYS A 27 -10.87 -25.81 -36.13
N ARG A 28 -11.36 -26.85 -35.44
CA ARG A 28 -11.64 -28.15 -36.05
C ARG A 28 -12.56 -27.97 -37.26
N SER A 29 -12.20 -28.56 -38.40
CA SER A 29 -13.03 -28.55 -39.61
C SER A 29 -14.03 -29.72 -39.61
N SER A 30 -15.11 -29.60 -40.38
CA SER A 30 -16.11 -30.67 -40.56
C SER A 30 -15.46 -31.96 -41.08
N ARG A 31 -14.51 -31.84 -42.02
CA ARG A 31 -13.77 -32.97 -42.57
C ARG A 31 -12.98 -33.74 -41.50
N ILE A 32 -12.36 -33.03 -40.55
CA ILE A 32 -11.66 -33.66 -39.43
C ILE A 32 -12.66 -34.33 -38.49
N GLU A 33 -13.81 -33.71 -38.23
CA GLU A 33 -14.87 -34.28 -37.40
C GLU A 33 -15.43 -35.58 -37.99
N GLU A 34 -15.71 -35.62 -39.29
CA GLU A 34 -16.13 -36.83 -40.02
C GLU A 34 -15.08 -37.96 -39.94
N LEU A 35 -13.80 -37.62 -40.09
CA LEU A 35 -12.70 -38.59 -39.98
C LEU A 35 -12.56 -39.12 -38.56
N LEU A 36 -12.80 -38.30 -37.53
CA LEU A 36 -12.77 -38.76 -36.14
C LEU A 36 -13.96 -39.65 -35.77
N LEU A 37 -15.08 -39.51 -36.47
CA LEU A 37 -16.29 -40.33 -36.28
C LEU A 37 -16.31 -41.61 -37.14
N SER A 38 -15.29 -41.84 -37.98
CA SER A 38 -15.24 -43.01 -38.87
C SER A 38 -13.85 -43.63 -38.90
N ASN A 39 -13.74 -44.91 -39.29
CA ASN A 39 -12.45 -45.56 -39.51
C ASN A 39 -11.86 -45.29 -40.92
N LYS A 40 -12.34 -44.24 -41.61
CA LYS A 40 -11.84 -43.91 -42.94
C LYS A 40 -10.46 -43.25 -42.81
N PRO A 41 -9.45 -43.66 -43.58
CA PRO A 41 -8.16 -42.99 -43.55
C PRO A 41 -8.27 -41.57 -44.13
N PRO A 42 -7.41 -40.64 -43.69
CA PRO A 42 -7.26 -39.35 -44.35
C PRO A 42 -6.71 -39.52 -45.77
N LEU A 43 -7.05 -38.58 -46.66
CA LEU A 43 -6.49 -38.51 -48.01
C LEU A 43 -5.00 -38.14 -47.93
N GLU A 44 -4.23 -38.47 -48.97
CA GLU A 44 -2.77 -38.28 -48.94
C GLU A 44 -2.37 -36.80 -48.74
N PHE A 45 -3.11 -35.86 -49.35
CA PHE A 45 -2.88 -34.42 -49.15
C PHE A 45 -3.29 -33.93 -47.75
N GLU A 46 -4.25 -34.61 -47.09
CA GLU A 46 -4.67 -34.28 -45.70
C GLU A 46 -3.60 -34.75 -44.72
N LYS A 47 -2.99 -35.92 -44.99
CA LYS A 47 -1.98 -36.55 -44.16
C LYS A 47 -0.75 -35.67 -43.98
N GLN A 48 -0.28 -34.99 -45.03
CA GLN A 48 0.86 -34.08 -44.92
C GLN A 48 0.60 -33.00 -43.86
N HIS A 49 -0.54 -32.31 -43.94
CA HIS A 49 -0.90 -31.26 -42.99
C HIS A 49 -1.08 -31.79 -41.55
N LEU A 50 -1.69 -32.97 -41.41
CA LEU A 50 -1.85 -33.61 -40.09
C LEU A 50 -0.51 -33.95 -39.45
N LEU A 51 0.45 -34.44 -40.24
CA LEU A 51 1.80 -34.70 -39.76
C LEU A 51 2.52 -33.41 -39.38
N GLU A 52 2.41 -32.36 -40.19
CA GLU A 52 2.97 -31.04 -39.86
C GLU A 52 2.38 -30.47 -38.55
N THR A 53 1.08 -30.65 -38.33
CA THR A 53 0.41 -30.24 -37.09
C THR A 53 0.91 -31.07 -35.91
N ALA A 54 1.05 -32.39 -36.07
CA ALA A 54 1.51 -33.29 -35.02
C ALA A 54 2.97 -33.02 -34.63
N THR A 55 3.84 -32.70 -35.59
CA THR A 55 5.26 -32.41 -35.32
C THR A 55 5.46 -31.04 -34.69
N ARG A 56 4.72 -30.02 -35.12
CA ARG A 56 4.83 -28.66 -34.58
C ARG A 56 4.01 -28.44 -33.30
N GLY A 57 3.06 -29.33 -33.01
CA GLY A 57 2.10 -29.17 -31.92
C GLY A 57 2.75 -28.99 -30.55
N ALA A 58 3.78 -29.79 -30.24
CA ALA A 58 4.48 -29.68 -28.95
C ALA A 58 5.12 -28.29 -28.76
N GLN A 59 5.86 -27.81 -29.77
CA GLN A 59 6.49 -26.48 -29.73
C GLN A 59 5.47 -25.34 -29.59
N ILE A 60 4.32 -25.46 -30.26
CA ILE A 60 3.24 -24.46 -30.15
C ILE A 60 2.67 -24.44 -28.73
N LEU A 61 2.46 -25.62 -28.12
CA LEU A 61 1.98 -25.71 -26.74
C LEU A 61 2.98 -25.10 -25.76
N ASP A 62 4.27 -25.41 -25.90
CA ASP A 62 5.33 -24.86 -25.06
C ASP A 62 5.36 -23.32 -25.13
N GLU A 63 5.24 -22.74 -26.33
CA GLU A 63 5.17 -21.28 -26.50
C GLU A 63 3.97 -20.66 -25.75
N PHE A 64 2.80 -21.30 -25.82
CA PHE A 64 1.62 -20.83 -25.10
C PHE A 64 1.78 -20.97 -23.59
N ASP A 65 2.33 -22.08 -23.11
CA ASP A 65 2.55 -22.33 -21.69
C ASP A 65 3.57 -21.34 -21.10
N GLU A 66 4.66 -21.03 -21.82
CA GLU A 66 5.61 -19.97 -21.45
C GLU A 66 4.93 -18.61 -21.34
N LYS A 67 4.11 -18.23 -22.32
CA LYS A 67 3.37 -16.97 -22.30
C LYS A 67 2.35 -16.91 -21.16
N ILE A 68 1.67 -18.02 -20.86
CA ILE A 68 0.74 -18.12 -19.73
C ILE A 68 1.51 -17.95 -18.41
N ALA A 69 2.64 -18.64 -18.25
CA ALA A 69 3.48 -18.55 -17.05
C ALA A 69 3.99 -17.13 -16.82
N ALA A 70 4.55 -16.48 -17.85
CA ALA A 70 5.01 -15.10 -17.78
C ALA A 70 3.88 -14.11 -17.44
N THR A 71 2.68 -14.33 -18.00
CA THR A 71 1.50 -13.49 -17.70
C THR A 71 1.05 -13.63 -16.24
N ARG A 72 1.02 -14.86 -15.71
CA ARG A 72 0.69 -15.13 -14.30
C ARG A 72 1.70 -14.47 -13.37
N GLN A 73 2.99 -14.63 -13.64
CA GLN A 73 4.04 -13.99 -12.85
C GLN A 73 3.90 -12.46 -12.82
N LEU A 74 3.64 -11.83 -13.98
CA LEU A 74 3.41 -10.39 -14.05
C LEU A 74 2.16 -9.97 -13.27
N LEU A 75 1.07 -10.73 -13.38
CA LEU A 75 -0.17 -10.47 -12.67
C LEU A 75 0.05 -10.52 -11.15
N ASP A 76 0.69 -11.57 -10.66
CA ASP A 76 0.97 -11.76 -9.23
C ASP A 76 1.83 -10.62 -8.67
N PHE A 77 2.86 -10.20 -9.42
CA PHE A 77 3.67 -9.04 -9.06
C PHE A 77 2.85 -7.75 -8.96
N LEU A 78 2.03 -7.44 -9.98
CA LEU A 78 1.22 -6.22 -10.00
C LEU A 78 0.16 -6.21 -8.89
N VAL A 79 -0.42 -7.36 -8.56
CA VAL A 79 -1.34 -7.50 -7.43
C VAL A 79 -0.62 -7.19 -6.12
N SER A 80 0.56 -7.79 -5.91
CA SER A 80 1.40 -7.54 -4.72
C SER A 80 1.75 -6.05 -4.56
N GLU A 81 2.22 -5.41 -5.63
CA GLU A 81 2.58 -3.98 -5.59
C GLU A 81 1.37 -3.07 -5.31
N ARG A 82 0.21 -3.41 -5.85
CA ARG A 82 -1.05 -2.69 -5.58
C ARG A 82 -1.46 -2.82 -4.12
N ASP A 83 -1.34 -4.01 -3.54
CA ASP A 83 -1.69 -4.25 -2.14
C ASP A 83 -0.70 -3.55 -1.21
N GLN A 84 0.60 -3.57 -1.53
CA GLN A 84 1.62 -2.81 -0.81
C GLN A 84 1.35 -1.30 -0.87
N ALA A 85 0.98 -0.76 -2.03
CA ALA A 85 0.61 0.64 -2.18
C ALA A 85 -0.61 1.00 -1.30
N ALA A 86 -1.61 0.13 -1.24
CA ALA A 86 -2.77 0.32 -0.38
C ALA A 86 -2.39 0.34 1.12
N SER A 87 -1.49 -0.55 1.55
CA SER A 87 -0.94 -0.56 2.91
C SER A 87 -0.21 0.75 3.22
N ASN A 88 0.67 1.20 2.33
CA ASN A 88 1.42 2.45 2.51
C ASN A 88 0.49 3.67 2.66
N ILE A 89 -0.61 3.72 1.88
CA ILE A 89 -1.63 4.77 1.99
C ILE A 89 -2.34 4.71 3.35
N SER A 90 -2.69 3.52 3.81
CA SER A 90 -3.31 3.32 5.13
C SER A 90 -2.40 3.81 6.25
N ASP A 91 -1.12 3.44 6.21
CA ASP A 91 -0.12 3.86 7.20
C ASP A 91 0.06 5.38 7.19
N ALA A 92 0.19 5.99 6.01
CA ALA A 92 0.31 7.43 5.87
C ALA A 92 -0.91 8.17 6.45
N LYS A 93 -2.13 7.71 6.15
CA LYS A 93 -3.37 8.27 6.73
C LYS A 93 -3.40 8.12 8.25
N SER A 94 -2.99 6.98 8.76
CA SER A 94 -2.95 6.71 10.20
C SER A 94 -1.94 7.62 10.91
N LEU A 95 -0.75 7.82 10.34
CA LEU A 95 0.31 8.66 10.90
C LEU A 95 -0.04 10.14 10.85
N LEU A 96 -0.70 10.60 9.78
CA LEU A 96 -1.14 11.98 9.62
C LEU A 96 -2.47 12.26 10.32
N HIS A 97 -3.07 11.29 10.99
CA HIS A 97 -4.36 11.46 11.64
C HIS A 97 -4.28 12.54 12.73
N PRO A 98 -5.17 13.55 12.72
CA PRO A 98 -5.13 14.67 13.67
C PRO A 98 -5.10 14.25 15.14
N VAL A 99 -5.73 13.12 15.49
CA VAL A 99 -5.70 12.57 16.86
C VAL A 99 -4.29 12.30 17.39
N ARG A 100 -3.31 12.08 16.51
CA ARG A 100 -1.90 11.90 16.90
C ARG A 100 -1.18 13.20 17.22
N ARG A 101 -1.79 14.35 16.93
CA ARG A 101 -1.32 15.67 17.34
C ARG A 101 -2.28 16.19 18.39
N LEU A 102 -1.81 16.29 19.63
CA LEU A 102 -2.58 16.98 20.65
C LEU A 102 -2.65 18.47 20.25
N PRO A 103 -3.85 19.04 20.06
CA PRO A 103 -3.98 20.45 19.76
C PRO A 103 -3.36 21.31 20.86
N ASP A 104 -2.79 22.46 20.49
CA ASP A 104 -2.07 23.32 21.45
C ASP A 104 -3.00 23.84 22.56
N ASP A 105 -4.29 24.04 22.30
CA ASP A 105 -5.31 24.41 23.30
C ASP A 105 -5.55 23.29 24.32
N VAL A 106 -5.58 22.04 23.88
CA VAL A 106 -5.65 20.88 24.78
C VAL A 106 -4.36 20.76 25.60
N LEU A 107 -3.19 20.99 25.00
CA LEU A 107 -1.92 21.05 25.74
C LEU A 107 -1.93 22.16 26.79
N ARG A 108 -2.41 23.36 26.46
CA ARG A 108 -2.56 24.47 27.43
C ARG A 108 -3.48 24.09 28.58
N ALA A 109 -4.61 23.44 28.29
CA ALA A 109 -5.53 22.99 29.32
C ALA A 109 -4.86 21.97 30.26
N VAL A 110 -4.10 21.01 29.72
CA VAL A 110 -3.31 20.05 30.51
C VAL A 110 -2.27 20.78 31.38
N PHE A 111 -1.51 21.71 30.80
CA PHE A 111 -0.47 22.44 31.54
C PHE A 111 -1.06 23.22 32.72
N ARG A 112 -2.19 23.90 32.51
CA ARG A 112 -2.92 24.62 33.58
C ARG A 112 -3.36 23.70 34.72
N MET A 113 -3.72 22.44 34.42
CA MET A 113 -4.07 21.44 35.44
C MET A 113 -2.85 20.88 36.18
N CYS A 114 -1.68 20.85 35.54
CA CYS A 114 -0.43 20.36 36.14
C CYS A 114 0.32 21.42 36.95
N THR A 115 0.13 22.71 36.65
CA THR A 115 0.61 23.81 37.48
C THR A 115 -0.31 24.03 38.67
N LYS A 116 0.24 24.11 39.89
CA LYS A 116 -0.53 24.50 41.08
C LYS A 116 -1.24 25.82 40.78
N SER A 117 -2.55 25.91 41.04
CA SER A 117 -3.25 27.18 40.88
C SER A 117 -2.62 28.24 41.78
N ALA A 118 -2.63 29.51 41.36
CA ALA A 118 -2.15 30.63 42.17
C ALA A 118 -2.76 30.61 43.58
N ASP A 119 -4.00 30.14 43.73
CA ASP A 119 -4.70 29.98 45.01
C ASP A 119 -4.05 28.92 45.93
N GLN A 120 -3.50 27.83 45.39
CA GLN A 120 -2.76 26.84 46.19
C GLN A 120 -1.37 27.35 46.60
N ALA A 121 -0.73 28.15 45.75
CA ALA A 121 0.52 28.82 46.09
C ALA A 121 0.29 29.88 47.19
N PHE A 122 -0.79 30.67 47.09
CA PHE A 122 -1.11 31.73 48.05
C PHE A 122 -1.55 31.19 49.42
N ASN A 123 -2.30 30.09 49.47
CA ASN A 123 -2.60 29.40 50.73
C ASN A 123 -1.33 28.82 51.39
N GLY A 124 -0.34 28.40 50.60
CA GLY A 124 0.98 28.01 51.08
C GLY A 124 1.78 29.20 51.63
N ILE A 125 1.70 30.38 51.02
CA ILE A 125 2.38 31.60 51.47
C ILE A 125 1.87 32.05 52.85
N LEU A 126 0.56 31.97 53.12
CA LEU A 126 0.01 32.24 54.45
C LEU A 126 0.50 31.26 55.52
N ALA A 127 0.71 29.98 55.16
CA ALA A 127 1.32 29.00 56.04
C ALA A 127 2.84 29.22 56.22
N PHE A 128 3.51 29.73 55.19
CA PHE A 128 4.95 30.00 55.16
C PHE A 128 5.37 31.17 56.07
N LEU A 129 4.53 32.21 56.20
CA LEU A 129 4.79 33.35 57.09
C LEU A 129 4.84 32.96 58.60
N LEU A 130 4.44 31.75 58.96
CA LEU A 130 4.39 31.27 60.36
C LEU A 130 5.57 30.37 60.77
N LEU A 131 6.49 29.99 59.86
CA LEU A 131 7.64 29.13 60.17
C LEU A 131 8.96 29.72 59.62
N PRO A 132 10.00 29.95 60.46
CA PRO A 132 11.27 30.45 59.96
C PRO A 132 12.14 29.27 59.52
N THR A 133 12.05 28.85 58.25
CA THR A 133 13.16 28.23 57.50
C THR A 133 12.71 27.83 56.09
N ILE A 134 13.67 27.90 55.15
CA ILE A 134 13.74 27.32 53.79
C ILE A 134 13.46 28.33 52.67
N ASP A 135 14.58 28.85 52.15
CA ASP A 135 14.87 29.26 50.77
C ASP A 135 13.65 29.62 49.89
N ILE A 136 13.24 30.87 50.02
CA ILE A 136 12.30 31.52 49.10
C ILE A 136 13.06 31.80 47.81
N GLU A 137 12.52 31.36 46.66
CA GLU A 137 12.89 31.77 45.29
C GLU A 137 14.08 31.09 44.59
N SER A 138 14.33 29.80 44.83
CA SER A 138 15.03 29.03 43.79
C SER A 138 13.99 28.38 42.87
N VAL A 139 13.74 29.01 41.71
CA VAL A 139 12.97 28.43 40.60
C VAL A 139 13.70 27.16 40.16
N GLN A 140 13.29 26.01 40.69
CA GLN A 140 13.93 24.76 40.37
C GLN A 140 13.47 24.28 38.99
N PRO A 141 14.38 23.98 38.04
CA PRO A 141 14.02 23.48 36.72
C PRO A 141 13.23 22.14 36.76
N ASN A 142 13.27 21.43 37.88
CA ASN A 142 12.55 20.18 38.10
C ASN A 142 11.11 20.37 38.63
N GLN A 143 10.62 21.62 38.73
CA GLN A 143 9.25 21.93 39.17
C GLN A 143 8.39 22.43 38.01
N SER A 144 7.08 22.22 38.11
CA SER A 144 6.11 22.85 37.23
C SER A 144 6.21 24.38 37.35
N PRO A 145 6.08 25.16 36.27
CA PRO A 145 5.76 24.76 34.88
C PRO A 145 6.95 24.26 34.04
N TRP A 146 8.20 24.34 34.52
CA TRP A 146 9.39 24.05 33.70
C TRP A 146 9.42 22.62 33.16
N THR A 147 8.95 21.66 33.95
CA THR A 147 8.94 20.23 33.59
C THR A 147 8.10 19.93 32.35
N VAL A 148 6.98 20.65 32.13
CA VAL A 148 6.15 20.43 30.93
C VAL A 148 6.86 20.91 29.65
N SER A 149 7.75 21.89 29.76
CA SER A 149 8.56 22.38 28.62
C SER A 149 9.69 21.42 28.21
N CYS A 150 9.97 20.40 29.01
CA CYS A 150 11.07 19.46 28.79
C CYS A 150 10.68 18.20 27.99
N VAL A 151 9.39 17.96 27.72
CA VAL A 151 8.89 16.70 27.12
C VAL A 151 9.25 16.57 25.63
N CYS A 152 8.86 17.53 24.81
CA CYS A 152 9.19 17.56 23.39
C CYS A 152 9.19 19.01 22.86
N GLN A 153 9.59 19.21 21.60
CA GLN A 153 9.65 20.55 21.00
C GLN A 153 8.28 21.24 20.99
N GLN A 154 7.20 20.53 20.67
CA GLN A 154 5.85 21.11 20.66
C GLN A 154 5.42 21.55 22.06
N TRP A 155 5.62 20.71 23.08
CA TRP A 155 5.27 21.05 24.46
C TRP A 155 6.06 22.26 24.96
N ARG A 156 7.35 22.35 24.63
CA ARG A 156 8.18 23.52 24.92
C ARG A 156 7.63 24.78 24.28
N THR A 157 7.33 24.74 22.98
CA THR A 157 6.75 25.88 22.26
C THR A 157 5.44 26.32 22.91
N VAL A 158 4.52 25.40 23.18
CA VAL A 158 3.23 25.73 23.80
C VAL A 158 3.42 26.29 25.21
N ALA A 159 4.29 25.70 26.04
CA ALA A 159 4.52 26.16 27.42
C ALA A 159 5.11 27.58 27.46
N ILE A 160 6.12 27.88 26.62
CA ILE A 160 6.73 29.21 26.54
C ILE A 160 5.72 30.27 26.05
N HIS A 161 4.85 29.92 25.10
CA HIS A 161 3.83 30.86 24.58
C HIS A 161 2.58 30.96 25.46
N THR A 162 2.49 30.20 26.55
CA THR A 162 1.36 30.27 27.49
C THR A 162 1.78 31.06 28.71
N GLY A 163 1.67 32.40 28.61
CA GLY A 163 2.13 33.33 29.65
C GLY A 163 1.55 33.06 31.04
N GLU A 164 0.32 32.56 31.12
CA GLU A 164 -0.37 32.23 32.38
C GLU A 164 0.26 31.10 33.21
N LEU A 165 1.23 30.35 32.67
CA LEU A 165 1.93 29.29 33.41
C LEU A 165 3.05 29.83 34.31
N TRP A 166 3.50 31.06 34.06
CA TRP A 166 4.66 31.70 34.69
C TRP A 166 4.22 32.80 35.65
#